data_AF-A0A963K4H5-F1
#
_entry.id   AF-A0A963K4H5-F1
#
_cell.length_a   1.000
_cell.length_b   1.000
_cell.length_c   1.000
_cell.angle_alpha   90.00
_cell.angle_beta   90.00
_cell.angle_gamma   90.00
#
_symmetry.space_group_name_H-M   'P 1'
#
loop_
_entity.id
_entity.type
_entity.pdbx_description
1 polymer ?
#
loop_
_entity_poly.entity_id
_entity_poly.type
_entity_poly.pdbx_seq_one_letter_code
_entity_poly.pdbx_strand_id
1 'polypeptide(L)' 'MLRLDNLAKRYKTGDHALRGVSLEVDRGQIVGLIGPSGAGKSTLI' A
#
# COMPACT_ATOMS: atom_id res chain seq x y z
N MET A 1 -1.19 9.18 13.80
CA MET A 1 -1.97 9.20 12.56
C MET A 1 -1.00 9.01 11.42
N LEU A 2 -1.09 7.88 10.72
CA LEU A 2 -0.41 7.62 9.46
C LEU A 2 -1.40 7.95 8.34
N ARG A 3 -0.97 8.66 7.31
CA ARG A 3 -1.79 8.96 6.14
C ARG A 3 -0.97 8.75 4.87
N LEU A 4 -1.54 8.00 3.94
CA LEU A 4 -1.07 7.83 2.57
C LEU A 4 -2.14 8.42 1.66
N ASP A 5 -1.72 9.29 0.74
CA ASP A 5 -2.60 9.88 -0.26
C ASP A 5 -2.09 9.54 -1.65
N ASN A 6 -2.89 8.78 -2.41
CA ASN A 6 -2.64 8.42 -3.79
C ASN A 6 -1.24 7.83 -4.06
N LEU A 7 -0.75 6.96 -3.17
CA LEU A 7 0.58 6.36 -3.28
C LEU A 7 0.66 5.43 -4.50
N ALA A 8 1.55 5.75 -5.43
CA ALA A 8 1.83 4.93 -6.60
C ALA A 8 3.28 4.46 -6.59
N LYS A 9 3.51 3.21 -7.03
CA LYS A 9 4.85 2.64 -7.17
C LYS A 9 4.91 1.79 -8.42
N ARG A 10 5.92 2.08 -9.24
CA ARG A 10 6.33 1.26 -10.38
C ARG A 10 7.76 0.77 -10.14
N TYR A 11 8.00 -0.53 -10.33
CA TYR A 11 9.36 -1.07 -10.31
C TYR A 11 10.06 -0.83 -11.65
N LYS A 12 11.39 -0.96 -11.66
CA LYS A 12 12.20 -0.80 -12.88
C LYS A 12 11.85 -1.81 -13.98
N THR A 13 11.26 -2.95 -13.61
CA THR A 13 10.72 -3.96 -14.53
C THR A 13 9.51 -3.47 -15.32
N GLY A 14 8.89 -2.37 -14.90
CA GLY A 14 7.70 -1.81 -15.52
C GLY A 14 6.39 -2.18 -14.81
N ASP A 15 6.43 -3.06 -13.81
CA ASP A 15 5.25 -3.48 -13.05
C ASP A 15 4.78 -2.39 -12.08
N HIS A 16 3.48 -2.13 -12.07
CA HIS A 16 2.84 -1.27 -11.08
C HIS A 16 2.53 -2.07 -9.82
N ALA A 17 3.36 -1.89 -8.80
CA ALA A 17 3.17 -2.51 -7.50
C ALA A 17 2.06 -1.83 -6.68
N LEU A 18 1.93 -0.51 -6.80
CA LEU A 18 0.85 0.28 -6.20
C LEU A 18 0.28 1.25 -7.24
N ARG A 19 -1.04 1.39 -7.27
CA ARG A 19 -1.78 2.18 -8.27
C ARG A 19 -2.68 3.23 -7.61
N GLY A 20 -2.09 4.13 -6.84
CA GLY A 20 -2.83 5.22 -6.20
C GLY A 20 -3.55 4.79 -4.92
N VAL A 21 -2.82 4.18 -3.99
CA VAL A 21 -3.37 3.71 -2.72
C VAL A 21 -3.47 4.88 -1.73
N SER A 22 -4.68 5.12 -1.21
CA SER A 22 -4.91 6.02 -0.09
C SER A 22 -5.33 5.23 1.15
N LEU A 23 -4.73 5.56 2.30
CA LEU A 23 -4.97 4.87 3.57
C LEU A 23 -4.75 5.85 4.72
N GLU A 24 -5.62 5.79 5.73
CA GLU A 24 -5.46 6.49 7.00
C GLU A 24 -5.47 5.46 8.13
N VAL A 25 -4.51 5.58 9.05
CA VAL A 25 -4.42 4.74 10.25
C VAL A 25 -4.27 5.64 11.48
N ASP A 26 -5.28 5.59 12.33
CA ASP A 26 -5.31 6.37 13.56
C ASP A 26 -4.45 5.76 14.67
N ARG A 27 -4.13 6.57 15.67
CA ARG A 27 -3.34 6.10 16.82
C ARG A 27 -4.16 5.04 17.57
N GLY A 28 -3.57 3.86 17.74
CA GLY A 28 -4.21 2.72 18.42
C GLY A 28 -5.08 1.86 17.51
N GLN A 29 -5.24 2.21 16.23
CA GLN A 29 -5.94 1.38 15.26
C GLN A 29 -5.05 0.21 14.79
N ILE A 30 -5.63 -0.99 14.72
CA ILE A 30 -4.99 -2.17 14.15
C ILE A 30 -5.60 -2.42 12.78
N VAL A 31 -4.75 -2.55 11.75
CA VAL A 31 -5.18 -2.77 10.36
C VAL A 31 -4.53 -4.04 9.82
N GLY A 32 -5.34 -4.92 9.21
CA GLY A 32 -4.87 -6.10 8.50
C GLY A 32 -4.81 -5.86 7.00
N LEU A 33 -3.65 -6.10 6.39
CA LEU A 33 -3.48 -6.03 4.93
C LEU A 33 -3.55 -7.43 4.31
N ILE A 34 -4.66 -7.73 3.63
CA ILE A 34 -4.93 -9.04 3.03
C ILE A 34 -5.01 -8.96 1.50
N GLY A 35 -4.72 -10.07 0.83
CA GLY A 35 -4.80 -10.18 -0.63
C GLY A 35 -3.84 -11.23 -1.19
N PRO A 36 -4.01 -11.63 -2.46
CA PRO A 36 -3.19 -12.67 -3.09
C PRO A 36 -1.71 -12.27 -3.19
N SER A 37 -0.83 -13.24 -3.47
CA SER A 37 0.58 -12.96 -3.76
C SER A 37 0.70 -11.99 -4.94
N GLY A 38 1.65 -11.06 -4.88
CA GLY A 38 1.83 -10.03 -5.92
C GLY A 38 0.90 -8.81 -5.83
N ALA A 39 -0.07 -8.77 -4.90
CA ALA A 39 -1.02 -7.65 -4.76
C ALA A 39 -0.40 -6.32 -4.23
N GLY A 40 0.93 -6.23 -4.09
CA GLY A 40 1.60 -5.01 -3.61
C GLY A 40 1.71 -4.87 -2.09
N LYS A 41 1.30 -5.89 -1.30
CA LYS A 41 1.30 -5.83 0.17
C LYS A 41 2.68 -5.52 0.77
N SER A 42 3.70 -6.28 0.38
CA SER A 42 5.09 -6.04 0.82
C SER A 42 5.70 -4.75 0.24
N THR A 43 5.08 -4.15 -0.77
CA THR A 43 5.49 -2.83 -1.28
C THR A 43 4.86 -1.69 -0.48
N LEU A 44 3.74 -1.95 0.19
CA LEU A 44 3.03 -0.96 1.02
C LEU A 44 3.56 -0.87 2.46
N ILE A 45 4.31 -1.88 2.93
CA ILE A 45 4.87 -2.00 4.29
C ILE A 45 6.38 -1.77 4.26
#